data_AF-A0A509EER5-F1
#
_entry.id   AF-A0A509EER5-F1
#
_cell.length_a   1.000
_cell.length_b   1.000
_cell.length_c   1.000
_cell.angle_alpha   90.00
_cell.angle_beta   90.00
_cell.angle_gamma   90.00
#
_symmetry.space_group_name_H-M   'P 1'
#
loop_
_entity.id
_entity.type
_entity.pdbx_description
1 polymer ?
#
loop_
_entity_poly.entity_id
_entity_poly.type
_entity_poly.pdbx_seq_one_letter_code
_entity_poly.pdbx_strand_id
1 'polypeptide(L)'
;MLLLARSEPAEEVLALAPDGPPRRFRWRARLHRIARAEGPERIAPEWWRADGPERDYYAVECEAGRRLWLYRSGPHAPERPAAWFVHGVFA
;
A
#
# COMPACT_ATOMS: atom_id res chain seq x y z
N MET A 1 2.35 1.61 16.26
CA MET A 1 1.89 0.99 15.00
C MET A 1 1.51 -0.44 15.30
N LEU A 2 0.28 -0.84 14.98
CA LEU A 2 -0.22 -2.21 15.12
C LEU A 2 -0.13 -2.90 13.76
N LEU A 3 0.72 -3.94 13.67
CA LEU A 3 0.81 -4.79 12.48
C LEU A 3 -0.33 -5.80 12.48
N LEU A 4 -0.90 -6.05 11.31
CA LEU A 4 -1.86 -7.13 11.14
C LEU A 4 -1.12 -8.48 11.17
N ALA A 5 -1.78 -9.53 11.67
CA ALA A 5 -1.21 -10.89 11.70
C ALA A 5 -0.83 -11.40 10.29
N ARG A 6 -1.52 -10.91 9.27
CA ARG A 6 -1.18 -11.05 7.85
C ARG A 6 -1.55 -9.76 7.14
N SER A 7 -0.78 -9.40 6.12
CA SER A 7 -1.16 -8.28 5.25
C SER A 7 -2.51 -8.59 4.58
N GLU A 8 -3.42 -7.63 4.59
CA GLU A 8 -4.76 -7.79 4.02
C GLU A 8 -4.84 -7.07 2.68
N PRO A 9 -5.52 -7.64 1.66
CA PRO A 9 -5.61 -7.00 0.36
C PRO A 9 -6.40 -5.69 0.43
N ALA A 10 -5.90 -4.68 -0.28
CA ALA A 10 -6.65 -3.47 -0.62
C ALA A 10 -7.16 -3.62 -2.05
N GLU A 11 -8.47 -3.57 -2.21
CA GLU A 11 -9.18 -3.78 -3.48
C GLU A 11 -9.58 -2.44 -4.11
N GLU A 12 -9.96 -2.45 -5.39
CA GLU A 12 -10.50 -1.28 -6.10
C GLU A 12 -9.63 -0.02 -5.91
N VAL A 13 -8.31 -0.21 -5.99
CA VAL A 13 -7.33 0.84 -5.75
C VAL A 13 -7.27 1.79 -6.93
N LEU A 14 -7.43 3.08 -6.65
CA LEU A 14 -7.25 4.15 -7.62
C LEU A 14 -6.01 4.94 -7.26
N ALA A 15 -4.94 4.79 -8.05
CA ALA A 15 -3.76 5.65 -8.00
C ALA A 15 -3.80 6.66 -9.15
N LEU A 16 -3.28 7.88 -8.93
CA LEU A 16 -3.22 8.91 -9.97
C LEU A 16 -1.98 8.82 -10.85
N ALA A 17 -0.95 8.20 -10.32
CA ALA A 17 0.33 8.01 -10.98
C ALA A 17 0.72 6.54 -10.84
N PRO A 18 1.42 5.95 -11.83
CA PRO A 18 1.88 4.57 -11.79
C PRO A 18 2.61 4.21 -10.49
N ASP A 19 3.47 5.13 -10.02
CA ASP A 19 4.32 4.98 -8.83
C ASP A 19 3.90 5.83 -7.64
N GLY A 20 2.72 6.46 -7.73
CA GLY A 20 2.18 7.29 -6.68
C GLY A 20 1.42 6.51 -5.63
N PRO A 21 1.19 7.11 -4.44
CA PRO A 21 0.25 6.57 -3.48
C PRO A 21 -1.17 6.52 -4.07
N PRO A 22 -2.05 5.67 -3.53
CA PRO A 22 -3.43 5.65 -3.97
C PRO A 22 -4.18 6.90 -3.49
N ARG A 23 -5.20 7.33 -4.24
CA ARG A 23 -6.20 8.31 -3.78
C ARG A 23 -7.31 7.66 -2.98
N ARG A 24 -7.70 6.44 -3.35
CA ARG A 24 -8.72 5.67 -2.64
C ARG A 24 -8.53 4.17 -2.86
N PHE A 25 -9.05 3.38 -1.94
CA PHE A 25 -9.09 1.92 -2.02
C PHE A 25 -10.23 1.38 -1.15
N ARG A 26 -10.64 0.14 -1.40
CA ARG A 26 -11.54 -0.63 -0.52
C ARG A 26 -10.75 -1.59 0.33
N TRP A 27 -11.04 -1.59 1.63
CA TRP A 27 -10.44 -2.52 2.59
C TRP A 27 -11.47 -2.85 3.68
N ARG A 28 -11.63 -4.15 3.97
CA ARG A 28 -12.68 -4.69 4.85
C ARG A 28 -14.08 -4.17 4.49
N ALA A 29 -14.41 -4.24 3.20
CA ALA A 29 -15.66 -3.76 2.61
C ALA A 29 -15.97 -2.26 2.78
N ARG A 30 -15.03 -1.46 3.30
CA ARG A 30 -15.16 0.00 3.47
C ARG A 30 -14.29 0.74 2.46
N LEU A 31 -14.83 1.81 1.90
CA LEU A 31 -14.09 2.72 1.04
C LEU A 31 -13.27 3.67 1.92
N HIS A 32 -11.97 3.74 1.67
CA HIS A 32 -11.04 4.66 2.32
C HIS A 32 -10.56 5.68 1.28
N ARG A 33 -10.77 6.96 1.55
CA ARG A 33 -10.21 8.08 0.77
C ARG A 33 -9.00 8.62 1.51
N ILE A 34 -7.90 8.80 0.79
CA ILE A 34 -6.63 9.25 1.34
C ILE A 34 -6.58 10.78 1.29
N ALA A 35 -6.42 11.40 2.45
CA ALA A 35 -6.22 12.83 2.62
C ALA A 35 -4.73 13.20 2.51
N ARG A 36 -3.85 12.38 3.07
CA ARG A 36 -2.40 12.57 3.02
C ARG A 36 -1.67 11.24 2.86
N ALA A 37 -0.56 11.24 2.14
CA ALA A 37 0.32 10.09 1.99
C ALA A 37 1.79 10.51 2.12
N GLU A 38 2.59 9.64 2.72
CA GLU A 38 4.05 9.78 2.90
C GLU A 38 4.72 8.52 2.36
N GLY A 39 5.82 8.67 1.63
CA GLY A 39 6.52 7.59 0.90
C GLY A 39 6.72 7.91 -0.60
N PRO A 40 7.14 6.92 -1.42
CA PRO A 40 7.36 5.53 -1.06
C PRO A 40 8.65 5.31 -0.26
N GLU A 41 8.58 4.52 0.80
CA GLU A 41 9.75 3.83 1.33
C GLU A 41 9.92 2.51 0.57
N ARG A 42 11.00 2.41 -0.19
CA ARG A 42 11.30 1.25 -1.03
C ARG A 42 12.10 0.22 -0.26
N ILE A 43 11.51 -0.95 -0.06
CA ILE A 43 12.16 -2.08 0.60
C ILE A 43 12.34 -3.18 -0.44
N ALA A 44 13.60 -3.36 -0.86
CA ALA A 44 14.03 -4.49 -1.65
C ALA A 44 14.30 -5.70 -0.75
N PRO A 45 14.22 -6.94 -1.29
CA PRO A 45 14.73 -8.11 -0.57
C PRO A 45 16.21 -7.95 -0.19
N GLU A 46 16.62 -8.69 0.84
CA GLU A 46 18.02 -8.74 1.29
C GLU A 46 18.96 -9.03 0.11
N TRP A 47 20.01 -8.23 -0.09
CA TRP A 47 20.89 -8.33 -1.27
C TRP A 47 21.62 -9.69 -1.41
N TRP A 48 21.70 -10.47 -0.32
CA TRP A 48 22.25 -11.84 -0.29
C TRP A 48 21.20 -12.93 -0.56
N ARG A 49 19.91 -12.59 -0.64
CA ARG A 49 18.83 -13.50 -1.02
C ARG A 49 18.27 -13.07 -2.37
N ALA A 50 18.54 -13.83 -3.42
CA ALA A 50 17.92 -13.60 -4.71
C ALA A 50 16.43 -13.98 -4.68
N ASP A 51 15.63 -13.13 -5.34
CA ASP A 51 14.20 -13.18 -5.62
C ASP A 51 13.21 -12.87 -4.49
N GLY A 52 12.74 -11.63 -4.49
CA GLY A 52 11.53 -11.17 -3.82
C GLY A 52 11.02 -9.90 -4.50
N PRO A 53 9.70 -9.69 -4.64
CA PRO A 53 9.20 -8.47 -5.27
C PRO A 53 9.57 -7.25 -4.42
N GLU A 54 10.06 -6.21 -5.09
CA GLU A 54 10.23 -4.90 -4.48
C GLU A 54 8.89 -4.39 -3.93
N ARG A 55 8.93 -3.82 -2.73
CA ARG A 55 7.76 -3.28 -2.06
C ARG A 55 7.95 -1.81 -1.82
N ASP A 56 7.01 -1.02 -2.30
CA ASP A 56 6.93 0.39 -1.97
C ASP A 56 5.88 0.59 -0.89
N TYR A 57 6.33 1.06 0.27
CA TYR A 57 5.51 1.32 1.45
C TYR A 57 5.08 2.77 1.53
N TYR A 58 3.83 2.99 1.94
CA TYR A 58 3.23 4.31 2.11
C TYR A 58 2.54 4.37 3.46
N ALA A 59 2.85 5.40 4.25
CA ALA A 59 2.03 5.77 5.39
C ALA A 59 0.93 6.71 4.89
N VAL A 60 -0.33 6.32 5.05
CA VAL A 60 -1.47 7.10 4.57
C VAL A 60 -2.37 7.52 5.71
N GLU A 61 -2.91 8.71 5.62
CA GLU A 61 -3.98 9.22 6.46
C GLU A 61 -5.25 9.33 5.63
N CYS A 62 -6.30 8.67 6.08
CA CYS A 62 -7.61 8.73 5.45
C CYS A 62 -8.39 9.95 5.93
N GLU A 63 -9.34 10.43 5.12
CA GLU A 63 -10.24 11.54 5.48
C GLU A 63 -11.01 11.29 6.78
N ALA A 64 -11.25 10.02 7.13
CA ALA A 64 -11.88 9.62 8.40
C ALA A 64 -10.92 9.65 9.61
N GLY A 65 -9.73 10.24 9.48
CA GLY A 65 -8.70 10.31 10.52
C GLY A 65 -7.93 9.02 10.79
N ARG A 66 -8.20 7.95 10.02
CA ARG A 66 -7.52 6.66 10.17
C ARG A 66 -6.16 6.69 9.47
N ARG A 67 -5.11 6.30 10.18
CA ARG A 67 -3.76 6.16 9.61
C ARG A 67 -3.43 4.69 9.36
N LEU A 68 -2.99 4.39 8.13
CA LEU A 68 -2.75 3.03 7.64
C LEU A 68 -1.37 2.91 7.02
N TRP A 69 -0.76 1.74 7.14
CA TRP A 69 0.49 1.40 6.48
C TRP A 69 0.18 0.50 5.29
N LEU A 70 0.28 1.05 4.08
CA LEU A 70 0.02 0.38 2.82
C LEU A 70 1.33 -0.02 2.16
N TYR A 71 1.32 -1.09 1.38
CA TYR A 71 2.37 -1.31 0.40
C TYR A 71 1.80 -1.81 -0.91
N ARG A 72 2.53 -1.52 -1.99
CA ARG A 72 2.34 -2.19 -3.28
C ARG A 72 3.43 -3.24 -3.49
N SER A 73 3.07 -4.35 -4.11
CA SER A 73 3.99 -5.44 -4.44
C SER A 73 3.98 -5.69 -5.94
N GLY A 74 5.14 -5.58 -6.58
CA GLY A 74 5.32 -5.82 -8.01
C GLY A 74 5.08 -4.58 -8.89
N PRO A 75 5.44 -4.67 -10.18
CA PRO A 75 5.45 -3.53 -11.10
C PRO A 75 4.03 -3.05 -11.42
N HIS A 76 3.86 -1.74 -11.58
CA HIS A 76 2.66 -1.17 -12.18
C HIS A 76 2.76 -1.26 -13.71
N ALA A 77 2.29 -2.37 -14.29
CA ALA A 77 2.24 -2.56 -15.73
C ALA A 77 0.79 -2.38 -16.24
N PRO A 78 0.59 -1.86 -17.47
CA PRO A 78 -0.75 -1.70 -18.04
C PRO A 78 -1.54 -3.02 -18.10
N GLU A 79 -0.85 -4.15 -18.27
CA GLU A 79 -1.47 -5.48 -18.31
C GLU A 79 -1.61 -6.13 -16.92
N ARG A 80 -0.94 -5.58 -15.91
CA ARG A 80 -0.93 -6.12 -14.55
C ARG A 80 -0.82 -5.00 -13.52
N PRO A 81 -1.95 -4.49 -13.01
CA PRO A 81 -1.92 -3.45 -11.99
C PRO A 81 -1.22 -3.97 -10.73
N ALA A 82 -0.47 -3.09 -10.07
CA ALA A 82 0.23 -3.42 -8.84
C ALA A 82 -0.76 -3.90 -7.76
N ALA A 83 -0.40 -4.98 -7.06
CA ALA A 83 -1.21 -5.49 -5.95
C ALA A 83 -0.96 -4.67 -4.68
N TRP A 84 -2.02 -4.23 -4.03
CA TRP A 84 -1.97 -3.38 -2.84
C TRP A 84 -2.43 -4.12 -1.59
N PHE A 85 -1.79 -3.82 -0.47
CA PHE A 85 -2.07 -4.47 0.80
C PHE A 85 -1.98 -3.48 1.96
N VAL A 86 -2.82 -3.68 2.97
CA VAL A 86 -2.71 -3.06 4.29
C VAL A 86 -1.83 -3.95 5.15
N HIS A 87 -0.70 -3.40 5.60
CA HIS A 87 0.23 -4.07 6.51
C HIS A 87 -0.17 -3.84 7.97
N GLY A 88 -0.65 -2.64 8.29
CA GLY A 88 -0.92 -2.25 9.67
C GLY A 88 -1.71 -0.95 9.80
N VAL A 89 -2.03 -0.62 11.04
CA VAL A 89 -2.77 0.59 11.45
C VAL A 89 -1.89 1.37 12.43
N PHE A 90 -1.79 2.69 12.26
CA PHE A 90 -1.15 3.53 13.27
C PHE A 90 -2.18 3.85 14.37
N ALA A 91 -1.73 3.81 15.63
CA ALA A 91 -2.55 4.14 16.80
C ALA A 91 -2.76 5.65 16.91
#